data_AF-A0A7J3DQ46-F1
#
_entry.id   AF-A0A7J3DQ46-F1
#
_cell.length_a   1.000
_cell.length_b   1.000
_cell.length_c   1.000
_cell.angle_alpha   90.00
_cell.angle_beta   90.00
_cell.angle_gamma   90.00
#
_symmetry.space_group_name_H-M   'P 1'
#
loop_
_entity.id
_entity.type
_entity.pdbx_description
1 polymer ?
#
loop_
_entity_poly.entity_id
_entity_poly.type
_entity_poly.pdbx_seq_one_letter_code
_entity_poly.pdbx_strand_id
1 'polypeptide(L)' 'MRESLFEQRKRIVEKLEKMGYIRTHAVKRAMLKVKREDFVPAENKENAYIDSPLPIPGNATISAPHKL' A
#
# COMPACT_ATOMS: atom_id res chain seq x y z
N MET A 1 -6.43 -20.01 3.41
CA MET A 1 -6.13 -19.08 4.52
C MET A 1 -6.05 -17.68 3.93
N ARG A 2 -6.75 -16.68 4.48
CA ARG A 2 -6.63 -15.29 3.99
C ARG A 2 -5.26 -14.75 4.37
N GLU A 3 -4.62 -14.06 3.43
CA GLU A 3 -3.31 -13.44 3.63
C GLU A 3 -3.40 -12.27 4.61
N SER A 4 -2.44 -12.16 5.53
CA SER A 4 -2.40 -11.06 6.50
C SER A 4 -2.08 -9.72 5.83
N LEU A 5 -2.47 -8.60 6.44
CA LEU A 5 -2.13 -7.26 5.95
C LEU A 5 -0.60 -7.03 5.87
N PHE A 6 0.16 -7.68 6.74
CA PHE A 6 1.62 -7.67 6.71
C PHE A 6 2.16 -8.36 5.44
N GLU A 7 1.66 -9.55 5.12
CA GLU A 7 2.06 -10.28 3.91
C GLU A 7 1.63 -9.53 2.64
N GLN A 8 0.42 -8.96 2.62
CA GLN A 8 -0.05 -8.12 1.51
C GLN A 8 0.86 -6.91 1.26
N ARG A 9 1.27 -6.22 2.33
CA ARG A 9 2.22 -5.09 2.29
C ARG A 9 3.55 -5.52 1.70
N LYS A 10 4.12 -6.59 2.23
CA LYS A 10 5.41 -7.11 1.76
C LYS A 10 5.35 -7.46 0.28
N ARG A 11 4.30 -8.17 -0.13
CA ARG A 11 4.08 -8.55 -1.53
C ARG A 11 3.99 -7.35 -2.46
N ILE A 12 3.21 -6.32 -2.12
CA ILE A 12 3.09 -5.15 -3.01
C ILE A 12 4.41 -4.38 -3.09
N VAL A 13 5.14 -4.22 -1.97
CA VAL A 13 6.46 -3.57 -1.98
C VAL A 13 7.45 -4.33 -2.86
N GLU A 14 7.52 -5.65 -2.73
CA GLU A 14 8.39 -6.49 -3.58
C GLU A 14 8.01 -6.42 -5.06
N LYS A 15 6.71 -6.40 -5.36
CA LYS A 15 6.21 -6.23 -6.73
C LYS A 15 6.63 -4.87 -7.30
N LEU A 16 6.45 -3.79 -6.56
CA LEU A 16 6.77 -2.43 -7.01
C LEU A 16 8.28 -2.21 -7.17
N GLU A 17 9.10 -2.84 -6.33
CA GLU A 17 10.56 -2.88 -6.50
C GLU A 17 10.95 -3.60 -7.80
N LYS A 18 10.41 -4.79 -8.05
CA LYS A 18 10.64 -5.54 -9.31
C LYS A 18 10.21 -4.78 -10.56
N MET A 19 9.14 -3.98 -10.46
CA MET A 19 8.64 -3.14 -11.55
C MET A 19 9.41 -1.82 -11.72
N GLY A 20 10.35 -1.49 -10.83
CA GLY A 20 11.16 -0.28 -10.92
C GLY A 20 10.47 1.00 -10.41
N TYR A 21 9.34 0.88 -9.72
CA TYR A 21 8.69 2.01 -9.02
C TYR A 21 9.42 2.36 -7.72
N ILE A 22 9.86 1.35 -6.96
CA ILE A 22 10.70 1.54 -5.78
C ILE A 22 12.16 1.36 -6.19
N ARG A 23 12.94 2.45 -6.13
CA ARG A 23 14.34 2.47 -6.63
C ARG A 23 15.39 2.58 -5.55
N THR A 24 14.99 2.94 -4.33
CA THR A 24 15.93 3.15 -3.22
C THR A 24 15.54 2.30 -2.03
N HIS A 25 16.55 1.86 -1.30
CA HIS A 25 16.35 1.10 -0.07
C HIS A 25 15.63 1.94 1.00
N ALA A 26 15.79 3.27 0.99
CA ALA A 26 15.08 4.18 1.88
C ALA A 26 13.55 4.14 1.65
N VAL A 27 13.10 4.23 0.38
CA VAL A 27 11.67 4.16 0.03
C VAL A 27 11.09 2.77 0.38
N LYS A 28 11.81 1.69 0.04
CA LYS A 28 11.40 0.32 0.41
C LYS A 28 11.16 0.18 1.91
N ARG A 29 12.10 0.65 2.74
CA ARG A 29 11.96 0.61 4.21
C ARG A 29 10.80 1.47 4.71
N ALA A 30 10.59 2.65 4.13
CA ALA A 30 9.48 3.52 4.51
C ALA A 30 8.12 2.83 4.24
N MET A 31 7.94 2.26 3.05
CA MET A 31 6.70 1.57 2.68
C MET A 31 6.45 0.29 3.50
N LEU A 32 7.50 -0.42 3.93
CA LEU A 32 7.35 -1.57 4.83
C LEU A 32 7.00 -1.15 6.26
N LYS A 33 7.56 -0.02 6.73
CA LYS A 33 7.37 0.49 8.10
C LYS A 33 6.00 1.15 8.28
N VAL A 34 5.58 2.01 7.35
CA VAL A 34 4.34 2.76 7.44
C VAL A 34 3.16 1.87 7.06
N LYS A 35 2.20 1.73 7.97
CA LYS A 35 1.01 0.90 7.78
C LYS A 35 -0.04 1.64 6.98
N ARG A 36 -0.10 1.43 5.67
CA ARG A 36 -1.11 2.09 4.81
C ARG A 36 -2.55 1.80 5.27
N GLU A 37 -2.79 0.62 5.84
CA GLU A 37 -4.10 0.21 6.39
C GLU A 37 -4.59 1.06 7.56
N ASP A 38 -3.73 1.87 8.19
CA ASP A 38 -4.11 2.79 9.26
C ASP A 38 -4.62 4.14 8.71
N PHE A 39 -4.48 4.37 7.39
CA PHE A 39 -4.89 5.61 6.69
C PHE A 39 -6.03 5.37 5.69
N VAL A 40 -6.63 4.18 5.71
CA VAL A 40 -7.73 3.77 4.82
C VAL A 40 -8.98 3.55 5.67
N PRO A 41 -10.18 3.94 5.19
CA PRO A 41 -11.45 3.65 5.86
C PRO A 41 -11.62 2.15 6.18
N ALA A 42 -12.36 1.83 7.24
CA ALA A 42 -12.49 0.46 7.74
C ALA A 42 -13.04 -0.50 6.67
N GLU A 43 -14.00 -0.04 5.88
CA GLU A 43 -14.61 -0.73 4.74
C GLU A 43 -13.62 -1.06 3.61
N ASN A 44 -12.52 -0.31 3.51
CA ASN A 44 -11.49 -0.49 2.50
C ASN A 44 -10.21 -1.13 3.06
N LYS A 45 -10.16 -1.48 4.36
CA LYS A 45 -8.93 -1.94 5.03
C LYS A 45 -8.37 -3.22 4.42
N GLU A 46 -9.23 -4.16 4.02
CA GLU A 46 -8.82 -5.39 3.31
C GLU A 46 -8.22 -5.12 1.93
N ASN A 47 -8.54 -3.96 1.34
CA ASN A 47 -8.05 -3.53 0.04
C ASN A 47 -6.85 -2.59 0.15
N ALA A 48 -6.31 -2.29 1.34
CA ALA A 48 -5.29 -1.25 1.54
C ALA A 48 -4.04 -1.42 0.64
N TYR A 49 -3.73 -2.64 0.21
CA TYR A 49 -2.54 -3.00 -0.56
C TYR A 49 -2.81 -3.42 -2.00
N ILE A 50 -4.03 -3.20 -2.51
CA ILE A 50 -4.26 -3.26 -3.96
C ILE A 50 -3.61 -2.03 -4.61
N ASP A 51 -3.07 -2.20 -5.82
CA ASP A 51 -2.39 -1.11 -6.52
C ASP A 51 -3.37 -0.16 -7.24
N SER A 52 -4.31 0.40 -6.49
CA SER A 52 -5.30 1.36 -6.99
C SER A 52 -5.55 2.48 -5.97
N PRO A 53 -6.06 3.64 -6.42
CA PRO A 53 -6.59 4.63 -5.49
C PRO A 53 -7.75 4.04 -4.68
N LEU A 54 -7.90 4.49 -3.43
CA LEU A 54 -9.02 4.13 -2.57
C LEU A 54 -9.73 5.40 -2.08
N PRO A 55 -11.07 5.40 -1.98
CA PRO A 55 -11.82 6.54 -1.47
C PRO A 55 -11.46 6.81 0.00
N ILE A 56 -11.44 8.10 0.35
CA ILE A 56 -11.34 8.59 1.73
C ILE A 56 -12.43 9.66 1.94
N PRO A 57 -12.79 9.99 3.20
CA PRO A 57 -13.77 11.03 3.48
C PRO A 57 -13.44 12.36 2.79
N GLY A 58 -14.47 13.08 2.34
CA GLY A 58 -14.32 14.39 1.70
C GLY A 58 -14.15 14.36 0.18
N ASN A 59 -14.72 13.37 -0.52
CA ASN A 59 -14.65 13.22 -1.99
C ASN A 59 -13.21 13.18 -2.53
N ALA A 60 -12.29 12.59 -1.76
CA ALA A 60 -10.89 12.44 -2.13
C ALA A 60 -10.50 10.96 -2.19
N THR A 61 -9.29 10.70 -2.69
CA THR A 61 -8.71 9.35 -2.68
C THR A 61 -7.30 9.39 -2.10
N ILE A 62 -6.91 8.31 -1.42
CA ILE A 62 -5.50 8.02 -1.17
C ILE A 62 -4.91 7.40 -2.45
N SER A 63 -3.80 7.96 -2.94
CA SER A 63 -3.16 7.51 -4.19
C SER A 63 -2.75 6.04 -4.13
N ALA A 64 -2.67 5.38 -5.28
CA ALA A 64 -2.22 3.99 -5.38
C ALA A 64 -0.79 3.80 -4.82
N PRO A 65 -0.46 2.63 -4.26
CA PRO A 65 0.89 2.27 -3.80
C PRO A 65 2.04 2.63 -4.75
N HIS A 66 1.91 2.47 -6.07
CA HIS A 66 2.98 2.83 -7.02
C HIS A 66 3.26 4.34 -7.15
N LYS A 67 2.41 5.20 -6.58
CA LYS A 67 2.58 6.66 -6.55
C LYS A 67 3.20 7.17 -5.24
N LEU A 68 3.49 6.29 -4.29
CA LEU A 68 4.09 6.62 -2.98
C LEU A 68 5.62 6.56 -2.98
#